data_AF-R5GQP7-F1
#
_entry.id   AF-R5GQP7-F1
#
_cell.length_a   1.000
_cell.length_b   1.000
_cell.length_c   1.000
_cell.angle_alpha   90.00
_cell.angle_beta   90.00
_cell.angle_gamma   90.00
#
_symmetry.space_group_name_H-M   'P 1'
#
loop_
_entity.id
_entity.type
_entity.pdbx_description
1 polymer ?
#
loop_
_entity_poly.entity_id
_entity_poly.type
_entity_poly.pdbx_seq_one_letter_code
_entity_poly.pdbx_strand_id
1 'polypeptide(L)'
;MKKILSLLMAAVTSLALTSCSGNSPVSQAESVLQSQTQQLATEEQPSVEQAVTADSVGEVGTSAAETPETSELSRDESETETSSSAPEVTEPYDESKPSQSQPEITTTEKTATEPTTPAPDSGNETEATGNAIDEDGTYSSCDDVALYIHTFGHLPGNFITKKQARELGWGGGSVEDYAPGMCIGGDHFGNYEGLLPDKPGRSYTECDIDTLGRNGRGAKRIIFSNDGLIYYTEDHYSTFTLLYGEE
;
A
#
# COMPACT_ATOMS: atom_id res chain seq x y z
N MET A 1 16.94 -4.22 36.22
CA MET A 1 17.80 -3.27 36.96
C MET A 1 17.14 -1.88 36.93
N LYS A 2 17.42 -0.97 37.87
CA LYS A 2 16.61 0.26 38.08
C LYS A 2 17.46 1.54 38.06
N LYS A 3 17.10 2.46 37.13
CA LYS A 3 17.27 3.94 37.10
C LYS A 3 18.55 4.57 37.68
N ILE A 4 19.31 5.24 36.79
CA ILE A 4 20.27 6.33 37.08
C ILE A 4 19.90 7.43 36.07
N LEU A 5 19.22 8.53 36.46
CA LEU A 5 19.76 9.75 37.08
C LEU A 5 20.81 10.42 36.17
N SER A 6 20.40 11.17 35.14
CA SER A 6 20.01 12.59 35.23
C SER A 6 21.10 13.51 35.78
N LEU A 7 21.72 14.31 34.89
CA LEU A 7 22.24 15.64 35.23
C LEU A 7 22.23 16.53 33.97
N LEU A 8 21.95 17.83 34.14
CA LEU A 8 22.05 18.80 33.06
C LEU A 8 23.51 19.17 32.77
N MET A 9 23.79 19.49 31.50
CA MET A 9 24.62 20.63 31.16
C MET A 9 23.93 21.43 30.04
N ALA A 10 23.52 22.66 30.37
CA ALA A 10 23.04 23.61 29.39
C ALA A 10 24.19 24.53 28.97
N ALA A 11 24.38 24.70 27.66
CA ALA A 11 25.30 25.68 27.09
C ALA A 11 24.51 26.59 26.15
N VAL A 12 24.21 27.81 26.61
CA VAL A 12 23.52 28.83 25.83
C VAL A 12 24.56 29.60 25.02
N THR A 13 24.47 29.53 23.69
CA THR A 13 25.27 30.36 22.78
C THR A 13 24.33 31.12 21.84
N SER A 14 24.13 32.40 22.15
CA SER A 14 23.13 33.23 21.46
C SER A 14 23.73 34.05 20.31
N LEU A 15 22.82 34.45 19.42
CA LEU A 15 22.80 35.75 18.72
C LEU A 15 23.84 36.03 17.61
N ALA A 16 23.35 35.98 16.36
CA ALA A 16 23.50 37.10 15.42
C ALA A 16 22.33 37.10 14.42
N LEU A 17 21.38 38.03 14.57
CA LEU A 17 20.37 38.35 13.54
C LEU A 17 20.67 39.74 12.99
N THR A 18 21.25 39.81 11.79
CA THR A 18 21.47 41.08 11.10
C THR A 18 20.24 41.43 10.27
N SER A 19 19.37 42.27 10.81
CA SER A 19 18.29 42.90 10.03
C SER A 19 18.78 44.20 9.40
N CYS A 20 18.65 44.31 8.08
CA CYS A 20 18.89 45.54 7.32
C CYS A 20 17.82 45.66 6.22
N SER A 21 16.65 46.23 6.57
CA SER A 21 15.63 46.59 5.59
C SER A 21 16.08 47.82 4.78
N GLY A 22 16.06 47.72 3.45
CA GLY A 22 16.36 48.84 2.55
C GLY A 22 15.72 48.63 1.18
N ASN A 23 14.67 49.38 0.88
CA ASN A 23 13.83 49.18 -0.31
C ASN A 23 13.81 50.43 -1.20
N SER A 24 14.40 50.36 -2.40
CA SER A 24 14.03 51.16 -3.59
C SER A 24 14.80 50.69 -4.85
N PRO A 25 14.28 50.89 -6.07
CA PRO A 25 14.83 50.33 -7.32
C PRO A 25 15.64 51.34 -8.18
N VAL A 26 16.39 50.86 -9.18
CA VAL A 26 16.56 51.41 -10.56
C VAL A 26 17.69 50.68 -11.32
N SER A 27 17.54 50.52 -12.65
CA SER A 27 18.48 49.93 -13.65
C SER A 27 18.83 48.44 -13.45
N GLN A 28 18.78 47.53 -14.43
CA GLN A 28 19.07 47.53 -15.88
C GLN A 28 20.56 47.56 -16.28
N ALA A 29 20.86 46.71 -17.27
CA ALA A 29 22.09 46.52 -18.04
C ALA A 29 23.23 45.67 -17.40
N GLU A 30 23.92 44.96 -18.31
CA GLU A 30 25.20 44.24 -18.16
C GLU A 30 25.23 42.97 -17.26
N SER A 31 25.86 41.85 -17.67
CA SER A 31 26.34 41.46 -19.00
C SER A 31 26.40 39.93 -19.17
N VAL A 32 26.36 39.46 -20.42
CA VAL A 32 26.62 38.07 -20.80
C VAL A 32 28.13 37.84 -20.82
N LEU A 33 28.68 37.04 -19.88
CA LEU A 33 30.00 36.38 -20.04
C LEU A 33 30.30 35.36 -18.93
N GLN A 34 29.79 34.13 -19.06
CA GLN A 34 30.36 32.96 -18.39
C GLN A 34 30.17 31.70 -19.22
N SER A 35 30.94 31.63 -20.30
CA SER A 35 31.06 30.47 -21.18
C SER A 35 32.48 30.45 -21.76
N GLN A 36 33.06 29.26 -21.92
CA GLN A 36 34.34 28.97 -22.58
C GLN A 36 35.65 29.42 -21.87
N THR A 37 36.13 28.55 -20.98
CA THR A 37 37.56 28.21 -20.85
C THR A 37 37.65 26.75 -20.40
N GLN A 38 38.42 25.84 -21.02
CA GLN A 38 39.24 25.94 -22.23
C GLN A 38 39.42 24.53 -22.84
N GLN A 39 39.68 24.40 -24.15
CA GLN A 39 39.89 23.12 -24.85
C GLN A 39 41.38 22.89 -25.19
N LEU A 40 41.86 21.66 -25.04
CA LEU A 40 42.94 20.95 -25.78
C LEU A 40 43.09 19.55 -25.12
N ALA A 41 43.29 18.41 -25.79
CA ALA A 41 43.40 18.04 -27.21
C ALA A 41 42.81 16.60 -27.38
N THR A 42 42.27 16.14 -28.53
CA THR A 42 42.99 15.61 -29.72
C THR A 42 43.84 14.36 -29.37
N GLU A 43 43.73 13.16 -29.94
CA GLU A 43 42.91 12.54 -31.02
C GLU A 43 42.55 11.08 -30.56
N GLU A 44 41.97 10.09 -31.27
CA GLU A 44 41.65 9.80 -32.68
C GLU A 44 40.51 8.75 -32.81
N GLN A 45 39.98 8.55 -34.02
CA GLN A 45 39.27 7.33 -34.49
C GLN A 45 39.82 6.97 -35.88
N PRO A 46 39.85 5.68 -36.26
CA PRO A 46 38.95 5.32 -37.37
C PRO A 46 38.37 3.89 -37.35
N SER A 47 37.15 3.76 -37.88
CA SER A 47 36.64 2.53 -38.53
C SER A 47 37.31 2.39 -39.93
N VAL A 48 37.36 1.28 -40.66
CA VAL A 48 36.43 0.17 -40.96
C VAL A 48 37.25 -0.99 -41.60
N GLU A 49 36.68 -2.20 -41.72
CA GLU A 49 36.42 -2.85 -43.03
C GLU A 49 35.73 -4.23 -42.91
N GLN A 50 35.13 -4.69 -44.00
CA GLN A 50 34.60 -6.04 -44.20
C GLN A 50 35.43 -6.75 -45.28
N ALA A 51 35.83 -8.01 -45.09
CA ALA A 51 36.18 -8.89 -46.21
C ALA A 51 36.03 -10.39 -45.88
N VAL A 52 35.27 -11.03 -46.75
CA VAL A 52 34.85 -12.44 -46.88
C VAL A 52 35.98 -13.49 -47.10
N THR A 53 35.58 -14.78 -47.15
CA THR A 53 36.27 -15.99 -47.69
C THR A 53 37.34 -16.68 -46.84
N ALA A 54 37.65 -17.99 -47.00
CA ALA A 54 36.82 -19.16 -47.40
C ALA A 54 37.63 -20.48 -47.23
N ASP A 55 36.90 -21.61 -47.11
CA ASP A 55 37.26 -22.97 -47.60
C ASP A 55 38.34 -23.85 -46.91
N SER A 56 38.26 -25.15 -47.24
CA SER A 56 39.28 -26.22 -47.22
C SER A 56 39.50 -27.08 -45.95
N VAL A 57 38.87 -28.27 -45.98
CA VAL A 57 39.34 -29.67 -45.68
C VAL A 57 40.53 -29.87 -44.72
N GLY A 58 40.57 -30.87 -43.82
CA GLY A 58 40.21 -32.30 -43.82
C GLY A 58 41.25 -33.02 -42.91
N GLU A 59 41.29 -34.32 -42.61
CA GLU A 59 40.50 -35.53 -42.90
C GLU A 59 40.91 -36.62 -41.85
N VAL A 60 40.08 -37.65 -41.54
CA VAL A 60 40.33 -38.92 -40.78
C VAL A 60 41.15 -38.90 -39.45
N GLY A 61 40.90 -39.72 -38.42
CA GLY A 61 40.15 -41.00 -38.26
C GLY A 61 41.02 -42.03 -37.51
N THR A 62 40.56 -43.14 -36.91
CA THR A 62 39.23 -43.77 -36.69
C THR A 62 39.34 -44.76 -35.49
N SER A 63 38.25 -45.45 -35.10
CA SER A 63 38.23 -46.70 -34.26
C SER A 63 38.57 -46.58 -32.76
N ALA A 64 37.96 -47.31 -31.80
CA ALA A 64 36.66 -48.02 -31.72
C ALA A 64 36.36 -48.45 -30.26
N ALA A 65 35.12 -48.86 -30.01
CA ALA A 65 34.65 -49.85 -29.01
C ALA A 65 34.62 -49.53 -27.49
N GLU A 66 33.71 -50.29 -26.87
CA GLU A 66 33.68 -50.80 -25.48
C GLU A 66 32.99 -50.01 -24.34
N THR A 67 31.75 -50.44 -24.07
CA THR A 67 31.04 -50.42 -22.77
C THR A 67 31.05 -51.85 -22.18
N PRO A 68 30.78 -52.10 -20.89
CA PRO A 68 30.33 -51.17 -19.83
C PRO A 68 31.21 -51.24 -18.56
N GLU A 69 30.82 -50.55 -17.48
CA GLU A 69 30.74 -51.05 -16.09
C GLU A 69 30.26 -49.89 -15.19
N THR A 70 29.12 -50.05 -14.52
CA THR A 70 28.67 -49.14 -13.45
C THR A 70 28.41 -49.97 -12.21
N SER A 71 29.33 -49.92 -11.26
CA SER A 71 29.33 -50.75 -10.06
C SER A 71 28.24 -50.36 -9.05
N GLU A 72 27.66 -51.37 -8.41
CA GLU A 72 26.72 -51.20 -7.31
C GLU A 72 27.44 -50.70 -6.04
N LEU A 73 26.74 -49.91 -5.21
CA LEU A 73 27.19 -49.61 -3.86
C LEU A 73 26.00 -49.64 -2.89
N SER A 74 25.84 -50.76 -2.21
CA SER A 74 24.88 -50.96 -1.13
C SER A 74 25.24 -50.20 0.15
N ARG A 75 24.25 -49.97 1.02
CA ARG A 75 24.45 -49.67 2.44
C ARG A 75 23.22 -50.01 3.28
N ASP A 76 23.41 -50.99 4.15
CA ASP A 76 22.54 -51.51 5.22
C ASP A 76 21.54 -50.54 5.87
N GLU A 77 20.29 -51.01 5.99
CA GLU A 77 19.61 -51.39 7.25
C GLU A 77 19.88 -50.59 8.54
N SER A 78 18.80 -50.14 9.18
CA SER A 78 18.68 -50.05 10.65
C SER A 78 17.21 -49.96 11.07
N GLU A 79 16.65 -51.07 11.57
CA GLU A 79 15.31 -51.07 12.18
C GLU A 79 15.27 -50.28 13.50
N THR A 80 14.10 -49.76 13.88
CA THR A 80 13.69 -49.66 15.29
C THR A 80 12.16 -49.59 15.40
N GLU A 81 11.58 -50.65 15.96
CA GLU A 81 10.16 -50.74 16.32
C GLU A 81 9.80 -49.88 17.55
N THR A 82 8.53 -49.40 17.62
CA THR A 82 7.62 -49.54 18.79
C THR A 82 6.56 -48.42 18.87
N SER A 83 5.27 -48.80 18.70
CA SER A 83 4.03 -48.34 19.40
C SER A 83 3.84 -46.85 19.79
N SER A 84 2.65 -46.23 19.67
CA SER A 84 1.32 -46.81 19.90
C SER A 84 0.13 -45.90 19.50
N SER A 85 -1.07 -46.51 19.40
CA SER A 85 -2.41 -45.92 19.65
C SER A 85 -2.93 -44.76 18.79
N ALA A 86 -3.72 -45.10 17.76
CA ALA A 86 -5.21 -44.98 17.68
C ALA A 86 -5.96 -43.85 18.46
N PRO A 87 -7.18 -43.41 18.02
CA PRO A 87 -8.07 -44.09 17.06
C PRO A 87 -8.64 -43.24 15.91
N GLU A 88 -9.23 -43.97 14.97
CA GLU A 88 -10.22 -43.53 13.97
C GLU A 88 -11.55 -43.10 14.63
N VAL A 89 -12.14 -42.00 14.17
CA VAL A 89 -13.58 -41.69 14.31
C VAL A 89 -14.06 -41.07 12.99
N THR A 90 -15.24 -41.50 12.53
CA THR A 90 -15.79 -41.21 11.20
C THR A 90 -17.22 -40.67 11.29
N GLU A 91 -17.61 -39.86 10.28
CA GLU A 91 -18.98 -39.36 10.01
C GLU A 91 -19.63 -38.41 11.06
N PRO A 92 -20.65 -37.60 10.67
CA PRO A 92 -20.96 -37.07 9.35
C PRO A 92 -21.10 -35.53 9.31
N TYR A 93 -21.18 -35.03 8.09
CA TYR A 93 -21.70 -33.73 7.66
C TYR A 93 -23.22 -33.63 7.93
N ASP A 94 -23.69 -32.48 8.44
CA ASP A 94 -25.12 -32.16 8.57
C ASP A 94 -25.49 -31.00 7.62
N GLU A 95 -26.27 -31.32 6.59
CA GLU A 95 -26.72 -30.41 5.51
C GLU A 95 -28.08 -29.81 5.90
N SER A 96 -28.07 -28.67 6.62
CA SER A 96 -29.28 -27.93 6.97
C SER A 96 -29.42 -26.61 6.19
N LYS A 97 -30.12 -26.70 5.05
CA LYS A 97 -30.57 -25.58 4.21
C LYS A 97 -31.28 -24.45 5.01
N PRO A 98 -31.28 -23.19 4.54
CA PRO A 98 -31.82 -22.06 5.30
C PRO A 98 -33.35 -22.04 5.31
N SER A 99 -33.92 -21.74 6.48
CA SER A 99 -35.35 -21.39 6.60
C SER A 99 -35.54 -19.91 6.32
N GLN A 100 -36.25 -19.59 5.24
CA GLN A 100 -36.76 -18.23 5.03
C GLN A 100 -37.88 -17.95 6.05
N SER A 101 -37.81 -16.82 6.75
CA SER A 101 -38.90 -16.29 7.56
C SER A 101 -39.15 -14.83 7.20
N GLN A 102 -40.27 -14.58 6.52
CA GLN A 102 -40.72 -13.26 6.09
C GLN A 102 -41.26 -12.47 7.30
N PRO A 103 -41.02 -11.14 7.41
CA PRO A 103 -41.45 -10.37 8.57
C PRO A 103 -42.97 -10.18 8.62
N GLU A 104 -43.58 -10.39 9.79
CA GLU A 104 -44.97 -10.04 10.06
C GLU A 104 -45.13 -8.54 10.29
N ILE A 105 -45.99 -7.90 9.49
CA ILE A 105 -46.32 -6.48 9.61
C ILE A 105 -47.37 -6.24 10.70
N THR A 106 -46.95 -5.73 11.87
CA THR A 106 -47.87 -5.20 12.89
C THR A 106 -47.87 -3.68 12.86
N THR A 107 -48.92 -3.09 12.28
CA THR A 107 -49.17 -1.64 12.34
C THR A 107 -49.57 -1.24 13.77
N THR A 108 -48.93 -0.21 14.34
CA THR A 108 -49.45 0.49 15.52
C THR A 108 -49.10 1.97 15.42
N GLU A 109 -50.13 2.81 15.28
CA GLU A 109 -50.01 4.26 15.05
C GLU A 109 -50.17 5.04 16.36
N LYS A 110 -49.18 5.88 16.75
CA LYS A 110 -49.41 6.92 17.78
C LYS A 110 -48.41 8.10 17.79
N THR A 111 -48.60 9.03 16.85
CA THR A 111 -48.69 10.49 17.06
C THR A 111 -48.14 11.11 18.37
N ALA A 112 -47.06 11.90 18.29
CA ALA A 112 -46.95 13.35 18.66
C ALA A 112 -45.65 13.84 19.37
N THR A 113 -45.13 14.96 18.83
CA THR A 113 -44.35 16.07 19.48
C THR A 113 -42.88 15.93 19.90
N GLU A 114 -42.04 16.69 19.15
CA GLU A 114 -40.82 17.44 19.53
C GLU A 114 -41.07 18.52 20.64
N PRO A 115 -40.10 19.37 21.12
CA PRO A 115 -38.74 19.67 20.60
C PRO A 115 -37.62 19.84 21.68
N THR A 116 -36.47 20.44 21.27
CA THR A 116 -35.37 21.04 22.11
C THR A 116 -34.28 20.03 22.53
N THR A 117 -32.96 20.22 22.32
CA THR A 117 -32.13 21.19 21.55
C THR A 117 -30.74 20.55 21.34
N PRO A 118 -30.01 20.81 20.23
CA PRO A 118 -28.64 20.30 20.05
C PRO A 118 -27.64 20.96 21.01
N ALA A 119 -26.75 20.14 21.58
CA ALA A 119 -25.48 20.58 22.18
C ALA A 119 -24.41 20.65 21.07
N PRO A 120 -23.34 21.47 21.22
CA PRO A 120 -22.49 21.84 20.09
C PRO A 120 -21.75 20.65 19.50
N ASP A 121 -21.87 20.51 18.19
CA ASP A 121 -20.93 19.75 17.37
C ASP A 121 -19.52 20.36 17.50
N SER A 122 -18.51 19.51 17.43
CA SER A 122 -17.10 19.89 17.39
C SER A 122 -16.44 19.42 16.09
N GLY A 123 -17.22 19.21 15.04
CA GLY A 123 -16.74 19.17 13.67
C GLY A 123 -15.89 20.40 13.36
N ASN A 124 -14.64 20.18 12.98
CA ASN A 124 -13.79 21.23 12.42
C ASN A 124 -14.24 21.47 10.99
N GLU A 125 -15.24 22.35 10.81
CA GLU A 125 -15.73 22.79 9.50
C GLU A 125 -14.62 23.57 8.76
N THR A 126 -13.78 22.84 8.02
CA THR A 126 -12.86 23.43 7.04
C THR A 126 -13.68 23.93 5.86
N GLU A 127 -13.95 25.23 5.86
CA GLU A 127 -14.67 25.99 4.82
C GLU A 127 -14.28 25.58 3.38
N ALA A 128 -15.30 25.35 2.55
CA ALA A 128 -15.14 24.75 1.23
C ALA A 128 -14.65 25.76 0.16
N THR A 129 -13.34 25.98 0.07
CA THR A 129 -12.71 26.53 -1.13
C THR A 129 -12.34 25.41 -2.11
N GLY A 130 -13.02 25.36 -3.26
CA GLY A 130 -13.16 24.13 -4.05
C GLY A 130 -11.88 23.45 -4.56
N ASN A 131 -11.89 22.11 -4.48
CA ASN A 131 -11.05 21.14 -5.19
C ASN A 131 -9.53 21.17 -4.97
N ALA A 132 -8.98 22.07 -4.16
CA ALA A 132 -7.58 22.01 -3.73
C ALA A 132 -7.45 21.12 -2.48
N ILE A 133 -6.93 19.91 -2.65
CA ILE A 133 -6.56 19.00 -1.55
C ILE A 133 -5.04 19.10 -1.30
N ASP A 134 -4.61 18.96 -0.04
CA ASP A 134 -3.20 19.10 0.37
C ASP A 134 -2.52 17.73 0.42
N GLU A 135 -1.27 17.62 -0.04
CA GLU A 135 -0.52 16.36 -0.05
C GLU A 135 -0.06 15.98 1.38
N ASP A 136 0.25 16.98 2.22
CA ASP A 136 0.60 16.83 3.65
C ASP A 136 -0.66 16.70 4.56
N GLY A 137 -1.86 16.69 3.98
CA GLY A 137 -3.12 16.65 4.71
C GLY A 137 -3.46 15.31 5.37
N THR A 138 -4.33 15.37 6.39
CA THR A 138 -4.87 14.18 7.10
C THR A 138 -6.33 13.98 6.72
N TYR A 139 -6.65 12.85 6.10
CA TYR A 139 -7.97 12.57 5.54
C TYR A 139 -8.48 11.17 5.90
N SER A 140 -9.78 11.06 6.16
CA SER A 140 -10.44 9.77 6.40
C SER A 140 -11.86 9.67 5.87
N SER A 141 -12.43 10.75 5.30
CA SER A 141 -13.75 10.70 4.67
C SER A 141 -13.69 9.97 3.33
N CYS A 142 -14.84 9.52 2.81
CA CYS A 142 -14.90 8.92 1.48
C CYS A 142 -14.41 9.89 0.40
N ASP A 143 -14.97 11.10 0.37
CA ASP A 143 -14.76 12.03 -0.74
C ASP A 143 -13.34 12.60 -0.74
N ASP A 144 -12.79 12.95 0.43
CA ASP A 144 -11.42 13.46 0.55
C ASP A 144 -10.39 12.39 0.20
N VAL A 145 -10.54 11.16 0.71
CA VAL A 145 -9.58 10.07 0.45
C VAL A 145 -9.65 9.63 -1.01
N ALA A 146 -10.85 9.61 -1.63
CA ALA A 146 -10.99 9.33 -3.06
C ALA A 146 -10.35 10.44 -3.91
N LEU A 147 -10.57 11.71 -3.58
CA LEU A 147 -9.95 12.85 -4.26
C LEU A 147 -8.41 12.84 -4.10
N TYR A 148 -7.90 12.51 -2.91
CA TYR A 148 -6.47 12.39 -2.64
C TYR A 148 -5.83 11.29 -3.51
N ILE A 149 -6.40 10.07 -3.49
CA ILE A 149 -5.90 8.95 -4.29
C ILE A 149 -5.96 9.27 -5.79
N HIS A 150 -7.02 9.96 -6.25
CA HIS A 150 -7.13 10.40 -7.64
C HIS A 150 -6.06 11.43 -8.03
N THR A 151 -5.70 12.32 -7.10
CA THR A 151 -4.75 13.43 -7.34
C THR A 151 -3.29 12.98 -7.26
N PHE A 152 -2.94 12.13 -6.29
CA PHE A 152 -1.55 11.78 -5.97
C PHE A 152 -1.18 10.32 -6.29
N GLY A 153 -2.17 9.44 -6.53
CA GLY A 153 -1.94 8.02 -6.86
C GLY A 153 -1.54 7.12 -5.69
N HIS A 154 -1.58 7.63 -4.45
CA HIS A 154 -1.33 6.88 -3.22
C HIS A 154 -2.28 7.31 -2.09
N LEU A 155 -2.17 6.66 -0.92
CA LEU A 155 -2.95 7.01 0.27
C LEU A 155 -2.37 8.25 0.97
N PRO A 156 -3.20 9.01 1.71
CA PRO A 156 -2.76 10.02 2.66
C PRO A 156 -1.76 9.48 3.70
N GLY A 157 -0.92 10.37 4.25
CA GLY A 157 0.11 10.01 5.23
C GLY A 157 -0.41 9.36 6.53
N ASN A 158 -1.70 9.52 6.85
CA ASN A 158 -2.36 8.96 8.03
C ASN A 158 -2.85 7.50 7.88
N PHE A 159 -2.36 6.74 6.90
CA PHE A 159 -2.69 5.32 6.72
C PHE A 159 -1.51 4.39 7.03
N ILE A 160 -1.78 3.26 7.70
CA ILE A 160 -0.83 2.16 7.88
C ILE A 160 -1.43 0.81 7.46
N THR A 161 -0.58 -0.06 6.91
CA THR A 161 -0.99 -1.43 6.58
C THR A 161 -1.33 -2.23 7.83
N LYS A 162 -2.17 -3.26 7.68
CA LYS A 162 -2.43 -4.26 8.71
C LYS A 162 -1.14 -4.93 9.19
N LYS A 163 -0.06 -4.94 8.40
CA LYS A 163 1.27 -5.43 8.83
C LYS A 163 1.92 -4.47 9.84
N GLN A 164 2.03 -3.19 9.50
CA GLN A 164 2.60 -2.16 10.39
C GLN A 164 1.81 -2.05 11.69
N ALA A 165 0.48 -2.09 11.64
CA ALA A 165 -0.36 -2.10 12.84
C ALA A 165 -0.07 -3.31 13.74
N ARG A 166 0.04 -4.53 13.18
CA ARG A 166 0.41 -5.75 13.95
C ARG A 166 1.81 -5.65 14.57
N GLU A 167 2.75 -4.98 13.92
CA GLU A 167 4.10 -4.73 14.44
C GLU A 167 4.09 -3.80 15.68
N LEU A 168 3.06 -2.97 15.83
CA LEU A 168 2.77 -2.18 17.03
C LEU A 168 1.93 -2.94 18.08
N GLY A 169 1.56 -4.20 17.81
CA GLY A 169 0.79 -5.06 18.71
C GLY A 169 -0.72 -5.13 18.43
N TRP A 170 -1.21 -4.51 17.36
CA TRP A 170 -2.63 -4.52 16.99
C TRP A 170 -3.12 -5.91 16.58
N GLY A 171 -4.13 -6.43 17.28
CA GLY A 171 -4.78 -7.72 16.96
C GLY A 171 -6.01 -7.61 16.05
N GLY A 172 -6.51 -6.41 15.79
CA GLY A 172 -7.84 -6.14 15.23
C GLY A 172 -8.63 -5.17 16.12
N GLY A 173 -9.81 -4.73 15.67
CA GLY A 173 -10.57 -3.66 16.33
C GLY A 173 -10.08 -2.26 15.90
N SER A 174 -10.15 -1.27 16.78
CA SER A 174 -9.54 0.05 16.51
C SER A 174 -8.02 -0.06 16.39
N VAL A 175 -7.41 0.79 15.57
CA VAL A 175 -5.96 0.97 15.50
C VAL A 175 -5.47 2.12 16.40
N GLU A 176 -6.37 3.00 16.85
CA GLU A 176 -6.08 4.24 17.60
C GLU A 176 -5.27 3.98 18.89
N ASP A 177 -5.58 2.90 19.61
CA ASP A 177 -4.86 2.49 20.84
C ASP A 177 -3.38 2.10 20.60
N TYR A 178 -3.00 1.84 19.34
CA TYR A 178 -1.68 1.35 18.93
C TYR A 178 -0.92 2.34 18.05
N ALA A 179 -1.65 3.08 17.21
CA ALA A 179 -1.16 4.15 16.35
C ALA A 179 -2.20 5.30 16.33
N PRO A 180 -2.14 6.22 17.32
CA PRO A 180 -3.06 7.34 17.39
C PRO A 180 -3.02 8.21 16.13
N GLY A 181 -4.17 8.66 15.65
CA GLY A 181 -4.31 9.46 14.44
C GLY A 181 -4.18 8.68 13.12
N MET A 182 -4.13 7.34 13.15
CA MET A 182 -3.94 6.52 11.95
C MET A 182 -5.19 5.73 11.56
N CYS A 183 -5.33 5.42 10.27
CA CYS A 183 -6.33 4.52 9.69
C CYS A 183 -5.65 3.26 9.10
N ILE A 184 -6.40 2.17 8.92
CA ILE A 184 -5.89 0.96 8.26
C ILE A 184 -6.00 1.09 6.74
N GLY A 185 -4.92 0.84 5.99
CA GLY A 185 -4.96 0.82 4.53
C GLY A 185 -3.62 0.53 3.86
N GLY A 186 -3.65 0.28 2.55
CA GLY A 186 -2.47 -0.05 1.75
C GLY A 186 -2.22 -1.56 1.63
N ASP A 187 -3.10 -2.40 2.15
CA ASP A 187 -3.09 -3.84 1.91
C ASP A 187 -3.74 -4.17 0.55
N HIS A 188 -3.26 -5.21 -0.13
CA HIS A 188 -3.81 -5.67 -1.41
C HIS A 188 -5.25 -6.22 -1.24
N PHE A 189 -6.16 -5.76 -2.10
CA PHE A 189 -7.51 -6.29 -2.25
C PHE A 189 -7.56 -7.33 -3.37
N GLY A 190 -7.90 -8.58 -3.04
CA GLY A 190 -7.78 -9.72 -3.96
C GLY A 190 -8.90 -9.89 -5.00
N ASN A 191 -9.99 -9.11 -4.92
CA ASN A 191 -11.16 -9.19 -5.83
C ASN A 191 -11.70 -10.63 -6.04
N TYR A 192 -11.67 -11.47 -5.01
CA TYR A 192 -11.96 -12.91 -5.13
C TYR A 192 -13.39 -13.25 -5.59
N GLU A 193 -14.32 -12.32 -5.42
CA GLU A 193 -15.72 -12.44 -5.83
C GLU A 193 -15.97 -11.90 -7.24
N GLY A 194 -14.97 -11.28 -7.88
CA GLY A 194 -15.05 -10.76 -9.25
C GLY A 194 -15.97 -9.55 -9.43
N LEU A 195 -16.27 -8.82 -8.35
CA LEU A 195 -17.21 -7.69 -8.33
C LEU A 195 -16.62 -6.40 -8.94
N LEU A 196 -15.29 -6.30 -9.05
CA LEU A 196 -14.61 -5.18 -9.74
C LEU A 196 -14.00 -5.63 -11.08
N PRO A 197 -13.92 -4.76 -12.11
CA PRO A 197 -13.43 -5.15 -13.44
C PRO A 197 -11.96 -5.62 -13.44
N ASP A 198 -11.72 -6.86 -13.85
CA ASP A 198 -10.39 -7.45 -13.98
C ASP A 198 -9.73 -7.15 -15.35
N LYS A 199 -8.39 -7.10 -15.37
CA LYS A 199 -7.57 -6.73 -16.53
C LYS A 199 -6.12 -7.18 -16.31
N PRO A 200 -5.42 -7.76 -17.30
CA PRO A 200 -4.03 -8.19 -17.14
C PRO A 200 -3.11 -7.07 -16.63
N GLY A 201 -2.47 -7.31 -15.47
CA GLY A 201 -1.59 -6.33 -14.82
C GLY A 201 -2.30 -5.30 -13.93
N ARG A 202 -3.64 -5.35 -13.82
CA ARG A 202 -4.39 -4.59 -12.81
C ARG A 202 -4.22 -5.25 -11.44
N SER A 203 -4.09 -4.44 -10.41
CA SER A 203 -4.10 -4.84 -9.01
C SER A 203 -4.85 -3.82 -8.18
N TYR A 204 -5.59 -4.29 -7.18
CA TYR A 204 -6.39 -3.45 -6.29
C TYR A 204 -5.77 -3.36 -4.88
N THR A 205 -5.97 -2.23 -4.22
CA THR A 205 -5.53 -1.91 -2.86
C THR A 205 -6.72 -1.37 -2.06
N GLU A 206 -6.85 -1.72 -0.78
CA GLU A 206 -7.95 -1.24 0.08
C GLU A 206 -7.49 -0.29 1.21
N CYS A 207 -8.41 0.56 1.66
CA CYS A 207 -8.27 1.34 2.89
C CYS A 207 -9.63 1.51 3.63
N ASP A 208 -9.55 1.72 4.94
CA ASP A 208 -10.68 1.95 5.84
C ASP A 208 -11.14 3.41 5.82
N ILE A 209 -12.46 3.63 5.74
CA ILE A 209 -13.06 4.96 5.64
C ILE A 209 -13.91 5.28 6.89
N ASP A 210 -13.93 6.56 7.27
CA ASP A 210 -14.54 7.12 8.48
C ASP A 210 -14.00 6.52 9.80
N THR A 211 -12.76 6.05 9.84
CA THR A 211 -12.19 5.31 11.00
C THR A 211 -11.27 6.10 11.95
N LEU A 212 -10.83 7.30 11.57
CA LEU A 212 -9.95 8.15 12.38
C LEU A 212 -10.60 8.47 13.74
N GLY A 213 -9.91 8.20 14.86
CA GLY A 213 -10.45 8.41 16.20
C GLY A 213 -11.63 7.51 16.57
N ARG A 214 -11.90 6.41 15.84
CA ARG A 214 -13.04 5.52 16.09
C ARG A 214 -12.64 4.22 16.80
N ASN A 215 -13.55 3.72 17.63
CA ASN A 215 -13.40 2.48 18.40
C ASN A 215 -13.48 1.19 17.54
N GLY A 216 -13.35 1.25 16.22
CA GLY A 216 -13.36 0.10 15.32
C GLY A 216 -13.38 0.45 13.83
N ARG A 217 -13.03 -0.53 12.99
CA ARG A 217 -12.85 -0.37 11.52
C ARG A 217 -14.12 -0.06 10.71
N GLY A 218 -15.30 -0.23 11.28
CA GLY A 218 -16.57 -0.13 10.54
C GLY A 218 -16.66 -1.06 9.31
N ALA A 219 -17.63 -0.78 8.43
CA ALA A 219 -17.86 -1.51 7.18
C ALA A 219 -17.26 -0.82 5.94
N LYS A 220 -17.07 0.51 6.00
CA LYS A 220 -16.74 1.37 4.86
C LYS A 220 -15.30 1.22 4.36
N ARG A 221 -15.11 1.13 3.05
CA ARG A 221 -13.78 1.04 2.41
C ARG A 221 -13.74 1.79 1.08
N ILE A 222 -12.56 2.29 0.72
CA ILE A 222 -12.20 2.55 -0.67
C ILE A 222 -11.30 1.43 -1.18
N ILE A 223 -11.57 0.97 -2.40
CA ILE A 223 -10.73 0.04 -3.16
C ILE A 223 -10.27 0.78 -4.43
N PHE A 224 -8.97 0.92 -4.61
CA PHE A 224 -8.39 1.63 -5.76
C PHE A 224 -7.42 0.73 -6.56
N SER A 225 -7.36 0.93 -7.87
CA SER A 225 -6.46 0.19 -8.76
C SER A 225 -5.15 0.92 -9.04
N ASN A 226 -4.13 0.16 -9.42
CA ASN A 226 -2.87 0.68 -9.97
C ASN A 226 -3.01 1.36 -11.36
N ASP A 227 -4.20 1.36 -11.97
CA ASP A 227 -4.47 2.01 -13.25
C ASP A 227 -5.60 3.06 -13.19
N GLY A 228 -5.91 3.58 -12.00
CA GLY A 228 -6.69 4.80 -11.80
C GLY A 228 -8.20 4.63 -11.52
N LEU A 229 -8.69 3.40 -11.37
CA LEU A 229 -10.05 3.16 -10.89
C LEU A 229 -10.15 3.33 -9.38
N ILE A 230 -11.20 3.98 -8.88
CA ILE A 230 -11.48 4.12 -7.45
C ILE A 230 -12.95 3.77 -7.20
N TYR A 231 -13.18 2.75 -6.37
CA TYR A 231 -14.49 2.30 -5.91
C TYR A 231 -14.66 2.49 -4.41
N TYR A 232 -15.91 2.66 -3.97
CA TYR A 232 -16.29 2.69 -2.56
C TYR A 232 -17.34 1.63 -2.25
N THR A 233 -17.22 1.02 -1.07
CA THR A 233 -18.22 0.12 -0.47
C THR A 233 -18.57 0.64 0.92
N GLU A 234 -19.87 0.71 1.24
CA GLU A 234 -20.34 1.02 2.60
C GLU A 234 -20.77 -0.23 3.40
N ASP A 235 -20.95 -1.35 2.70
CA ASP A 235 -21.60 -2.57 3.14
C ASP A 235 -20.64 -3.75 3.29
N HIS A 236 -19.37 -3.45 3.59
CA HIS A 236 -18.30 -4.40 3.83
C HIS A 236 -18.07 -5.35 2.64
N TYR A 237 -17.75 -4.74 1.50
CA TYR A 237 -17.41 -5.37 0.21
C TYR A 237 -18.59 -6.03 -0.54
N SER A 238 -19.84 -5.88 -0.07
CA SER A 238 -21.00 -6.55 -0.68
C SER A 238 -21.47 -5.87 -1.98
N THR A 239 -21.34 -4.55 -2.08
CA THR A 239 -21.56 -3.76 -3.30
C THR A 239 -20.52 -2.65 -3.44
N PHE A 240 -20.32 -2.16 -4.67
CA PHE A 240 -19.34 -1.13 -5.00
C PHE A 240 -19.94 -0.02 -5.86
N THR A 241 -19.58 1.23 -5.55
CA THR A 241 -19.87 2.42 -6.35
C THR A 241 -18.57 2.94 -6.95
N LEU A 242 -18.52 3.12 -8.27
CA LEU A 242 -17.40 3.79 -8.95
C LEU A 242 -17.39 5.30 -8.60
N LEU A 243 -16.26 5.81 -8.13
CA LEU A 243 -16.05 7.23 -7.81
C LEU A 243 -15.19 7.94 -8.87
N TYR A 244 -14.11 7.30 -9.32
CA TYR A 244 -13.18 7.84 -10.31
C TYR A 244 -12.71 6.75 -11.27
N GLY A 245 -12.48 7.12 -12.54
CA GLY A 245 -12.01 6.24 -13.61
C GLY A 245 -13.08 5.96 -14.68
N GLU A 246 -12.66 5.27 -15.74
CA GLU A 246 -13.51 4.75 -16.83
C GLU A 246 -13.21 3.25 -17.00
N GLU A 247 -14.24 2.41 -17.20
CA GLU A 247 -14.14 0.93 -17.18
C GLU A 247 -13.62 0.31 -18.49
#